data_AF-A0A445EF59-F1
#
_entry.id   AF-A0A445EF59-F1
#
_cell.length_a   1.000
_cell.length_b   1.000
_cell.length_c   1.000
_cell.angle_alpha   90.00
_cell.angle_beta   90.00
_cell.angle_gamma   90.00
#
_symmetry.space_group_name_H-M   'P 1'
#
loop_
_entity.id
_entity.type
_entity.pdbx_description
1 polymer ?
#
loop_
_entity_poly.entity_id
_entity_poly.type
_entity_poly.pdbx_seq_one_letter_code
_entity_poly.pdbx_strand_id
1 'polypeptide(L)' 'MKRMLVYEYMPNGTLRDHLSPSSRTPLSFTIKMKIALGSTKGLLYLHTEADLPIFHRDVKASNILLDSKFNAKVADFGLL' A
#
# COMPACT_ATOMS: atom_id res chain seq x y z
N MET A 1 7.71 -17.83 -21.86
CA MET A 1 6.59 -18.01 -20.91
C MET A 1 6.31 -16.67 -20.24
N LYS A 2 5.06 -16.20 -20.22
CA LYS A 2 4.67 -15.04 -19.40
C LYS A 2 4.48 -15.52 -17.97
N ARG A 3 5.08 -14.83 -17.00
CA ARG A 3 4.80 -15.04 -15.57
C ARG A 3 3.63 -14.13 -15.19
N MET A 4 2.71 -14.64 -14.38
CA MET A 4 1.56 -13.90 -13.88
C MET A 4 1.54 -14.00 -12.36
N LEU A 5 1.09 -12.93 -11.71
CA LEU A 5 0.87 -12.85 -10.28
C LEU A 5 -0.61 -12.52 -10.06
N VAL A 6 -1.24 -13.21 -9.12
CA VAL A 6 -2.65 -13.03 -8.77
C VAL A 6 -2.71 -12.56 -7.33
N TYR A 7 -3.41 -11.45 -7.10
CA TYR A 7 -3.53 -10.80 -5.80
C TYR A 7 -5.01 -10.66 -5.42
N GLU A 8 -5.27 -10.50 -4.12
CA GLU A 8 -6.56 -10.00 -3.66
C GLU A 8 -6.84 -8.60 -4.21
N TYR A 9 -8.11 -8.34 -4.52
CA TYR A 9 -8.53 -7.05 -5.08
C TYR A 9 -8.71 -5.99 -3.97
N MET A 10 -8.18 -4.79 -4.22
CA MET A 10 -8.25 -3.65 -3.30
C MET A 10 -9.28 -2.63 -3.81
N PRO A 11 -10.52 -2.64 -3.31
CA PRO A 11 -11.64 -1.90 -3.91
C PRO A 11 -11.52 -0.37 -3.77
N ASN A 12 -10.72 0.13 -2.82
CA ASN A 12 -10.48 1.57 -2.68
C ASN A 12 -9.24 2.03 -3.48
N GLY A 13 -8.67 1.18 -4.34
CA GLY A 13 -7.56 1.57 -5.21
C GLY A 13 -6.27 1.91 -4.45
N THR A 14 -5.49 2.85 -4.99
CA THR A 14 -4.20 3.26 -4.44
C THR A 14 -4.33 4.52 -3.59
N LEU A 15 -3.41 4.75 -2.64
CA LEU A 15 -3.34 6.01 -1.90
C LEU A 15 -3.15 7.22 -2.84
N ARG A 16 -2.47 7.06 -3.97
CA ARG A 16 -2.32 8.11 -4.98
C ARG A 16 -3.67 8.63 -5.49
N ASP A 17 -4.63 7.74 -5.71
CA ASP A 17 -5.96 8.10 -6.21
C ASP A 17 -6.69 9.04 -5.23
N HIS A 18 -6.46 8.85 -3.93
CA HIS A 18 -7.07 9.65 -2.86
C HIS A 18 -6.33 10.94 -2.53
N LEU A 19 -5.04 11.04 -2.89
CA LEU A 19 -4.23 12.25 -2.71
C LEU A 19 -4.25 13.16 -3.94
N SER A 20 -4.79 12.69 -5.07
CA SER A 20 -4.91 13.47 -6.29
C SER A 20 -5.83 14.69 -6.10
N PRO A 21 -5.51 15.86 -6.68
CA PRO A 21 -6.42 17.01 -6.74
C PRO A 21 -7.77 16.69 -7.40
N SER A 22 -7.82 15.66 -8.24
CA SER A 22 -9.06 15.17 -8.88
C SER A 22 -9.91 14.26 -7.98
N SER A 23 -9.45 13.93 -6.76
CA SER A 23 -10.23 13.14 -5.82
C SER A 23 -11.50 13.89 -5.41
N ARG A 24 -12.65 13.29 -5.69
CA ARG A 24 -13.97 13.85 -5.36
C ARG A 24 -14.24 13.88 -3.86
N THR A 25 -13.48 13.11 -3.08
CA THR A 25 -13.69 13.00 -1.62
C THR A 25 -12.33 12.91 -0.93
N PRO A 26 -11.82 14.04 -0.41
CA PRO A 26 -10.59 14.04 0.35
C PRO A 26 -10.68 13.15 1.58
N LEU A 27 -9.64 12.37 1.84
CA LEU A 27 -9.55 11.57 3.06
C LEU A 27 -9.51 12.47 4.30
N SER A 28 -10.28 12.12 5.32
CA SER A 28 -10.18 12.76 6.62
C SER A 28 -8.80 12.51 7.23
N PHE A 29 -8.37 13.40 8.13
CA PHE A 29 -7.09 13.26 8.83
C PHE A 29 -6.98 11.92 9.56
N THR A 30 -8.05 11.48 10.23
CA THR A 30 -8.11 10.19 10.92
C THR A 30 -7.86 9.02 9.98
N ILE A 31 -8.46 9.02 8.78
CA ILE A 31 -8.20 7.96 7.80
C ILE A 31 -6.77 8.03 7.27
N LYS A 32 -6.23 9.22 7.04
CA LYS A 32 -4.81 9.38 6.64
C LYS A 32 -3.86 8.80 7.69
N MET A 33 -4.11 9.04 8.98
CA MET A 33 -3.30 8.48 10.07
C MET A 33 -3.43 6.95 10.15
N LYS A 34 -4.63 6.42 9.93
CA LYS A 34 -4.86 4.97 9.84
C LYS A 34 -4.05 4.33 8.70
N ILE A 35 -4.05 4.96 7.53
CA ILE A 35 -3.28 4.51 6.36
C ILE A 35 -1.78 4.57 6.65
N ALA A 36 -1.29 5.69 7.18
CA ALA A 36 0.12 5.86 7.53
C ALA A 36 0.59 4.77 8.50
N LEU A 37 -0.18 4.51 9.56
CA LEU A 37 0.12 3.45 10.52
C LEU A 37 0.14 2.06 9.85
N GLY A 38 -0.83 1.76 8.99
CA GLY A 38 -0.89 0.50 8.26
C GLY A 38 0.31 0.30 7.32
N SER A 39 0.66 1.33 6.54
CA SER A 39 1.82 1.31 5.65
C SER A 39 3.11 1.07 6.40
N THR A 40 3.31 1.78 7.52
CA THR A 40 4.52 1.63 8.34
C THR A 40 4.60 0.24 8.98
N LYS A 41 3.48 -0.33 9.42
CA LYS A 41 3.44 -1.72 9.90
C LYS A 41 3.83 -2.72 8.82
N GLY A 42 3.33 -2.54 7.60
CA GLY A 42 3.72 -3.37 6.45
C GLY A 42 5.22 -3.27 6.15
N LEU A 43 5.79 -2.06 6.16
CA LEU A 43 7.23 -1.85 5.95
C LEU A 43 8.07 -2.42 7.10
N LEU A 44 7.64 -2.25 8.35
CA LEU A 44 8.30 -2.84 9.51
C LEU A 44 8.38 -4.36 9.36
N TYR A 45 7.24 -5.00 9.02
CA TYR A 45 7.19 -6.43 8.78
C TYR A 45 8.21 -6.87 7.73
N LEU A 46 8.25 -6.20 6.57
CA LEU A 46 9.20 -6.50 5.49
C LEU A 46 10.66 -6.37 5.94
N HIS A 47 10.97 -5.39 6.80
CA HIS A 47 12.35 -5.12 7.23
C HIS A 47 12.82 -6.02 8.37
N THR A 48 11.94 -6.43 9.29
CA THR A 48 12.36 -7.03 10.56
C THR A 48 11.72 -8.36 10.90
N GLU A 49 10.59 -8.72 10.28
CA GLU A 49 9.79 -9.88 10.69
C GLU A 49 9.65 -10.94 9.58
N ALA A 50 9.88 -10.58 8.32
CA ALA A 50 9.92 -11.54 7.22
C ALA A 50 11.13 -12.50 7.35
N ASP A 51 10.97 -13.75 6.92
CA ASP A 51 12.01 -14.80 6.98
C ASP A 51 13.36 -14.34 6.39
N LEU A 52 13.28 -13.54 5.33
CA LEU A 52 14.39 -12.79 4.74
C LEU A 52 14.00 -11.32 4.71
N PRO A 53 14.80 -10.40 5.28
CA PRO A 53 14.54 -8.97 5.18
C PRO A 53 14.42 -8.48 3.73
N ILE A 54 13.31 -7.81 3.41
CA ILE A 54 13.01 -7.29 2.08
C ILE A 54 13.07 -5.76 2.12
N PHE A 55 14.00 -5.18 1.37
CA PHE A 55 13.99 -3.74 1.10
C PHE A 55 13.05 -3.45 -0.07
N HIS A 56 11.94 -2.74 0.19
CA HIS A 56 10.96 -2.42 -0.86
C HIS A 56 11.55 -1.57 -1.99
N ARG A 57 12.40 -0.58 -1.68
CA ARG A 57 13.12 0.34 -2.61
C ARG A 57 12.26 1.28 -3.47
N ASP A 58 10.96 1.06 -3.57
CA ASP A 58 10.03 1.88 -4.37
C ASP A 58 8.79 2.25 -3.54
N VAL A 59 9.01 2.77 -2.34
CA VAL A 59 7.90 3.21 -1.47
C VAL A 59 7.31 4.51 -2.01
N LYS A 60 6.08 4.45 -2.51
CA LYS A 60 5.33 5.58 -3.05
C LYS A 60 3.83 5.36 -2.92
N ALA A 61 3.04 6.42 -3.04
CA ALA A 61 1.58 6.37 -2.85
C ALA A 61 0.83 5.42 -3.82
N SER A 62 1.41 5.11 -5.00
CA SER A 62 0.82 4.13 -5.93
C SER A 62 1.01 2.68 -5.47
N ASN A 63 2.02 2.41 -4.63
CA ASN A 63 2.32 1.08 -4.10
C ASN A 63 1.69 0.84 -2.72
N ILE A 64 0.82 1.75 -2.28
CA ILE A 64 0.00 1.59 -1.07
C ILE A 64 -1.44 1.39 -1.53
N LEU A 65 -1.92 0.16 -1.43
CA LEU A 65 -3.29 -0.21 -1.81
C LEU A 65 -4.22 -0.17 -0.60
N LEU A 66 -5.50 0.08 -0.85
CA LEU A 66 -6.51 0.29 0.18
C LEU A 66 -7.65 -0.73 0.05
N ASP A 67 -7.87 -1.50 1.12
CA ASP A 67 -9.02 -2.42 1.20
C ASP A 67 -10.34 -1.65 1.41
N SER A 68 -11.47 -2.37 1.47
CA SER A 68 -12.81 -1.77 1.64
C SER A 68 -12.98 -0.94 2.91
N LYS A 69 -12.12 -1.12 3.92
CA LYS A 69 -12.13 -0.40 5.20
C LYS A 69 -11.01 0.63 5.30
N PHE A 70 -10.35 0.98 4.19
CA PHE A 70 -9.18 1.87 4.15
C PHE A 70 -8.02 1.37 5.03
N ASN A 71 -7.86 0.05 5.18
CA ASN A 71 -6.61 -0.50 5.69
C ASN A 71 -5.58 -0.50 4.56
N ALA A 72 -4.36 -0.05 4.87
CA ALA A 72 -3.28 0.02 3.91
C ALA A 72 -2.58 -1.34 3.75
N LYS A 73 -2.27 -1.71 2.50
CA LYS A 73 -1.41 -2.84 2.15
C LYS A 73 -0.28 -2.36 1.24
N VAL A 74 0.95 -2.71 1.61
CA VAL A 74 2.15 -2.43 0.81
C VAL A 74 2.20 -3.42 -0.34
N ALA A 75 2.34 -2.93 -1.57
CA ALA A 75 2.38 -3.72 -2.81
C ALA A 75 3.71 -3.53 -3.55
N ASP A 76 3.96 -4.32 -4.59
CA ASP A 76 5.15 -4.22 -5.47
C ASP A 76 6.50 -4.26 -4.73
N PHE A 77 6.56 -4.97 -3.60
CA PHE A 77 7.81 -5.32 -2.95
C PHE A 77 8.39 -6.60 -3.59
N GLY A 78 9.70 -6.62 -3.87
CA GLY A 78 10.38 -7.82 -4.38
C GLY A 78 10.34 -8.02 -5.90
N LEU A 79 9.78 -7.08 -6.67
CA LEU A 79 9.90 -7.04 -8.13
C LEU A 79 11.08 -6.12 -8.50
N LEU A 80 12.23 -6.74 -8.80
CA LEU A 80 13.35 -6.10 -9.52
C LEU A 80 13.20 -6.34 -11.02
#